data_AF-F0ZJD7-F1
#
_entry.id   AF-F0ZJD7-F1
#
_cell.length_a   1.000
_cell.length_b   1.000
_cell.length_c   1.000
_cell.angle_alpha   90.00
_cell.angle_beta   90.00
_cell.angle_gamma   90.00
#
_symmetry.space_group_name_H-M   'P 1'
#
loop_
_entity.id
_entity.type
_entity.pdbx_description
1 polymer ?
#
loop_
_entity_poly.entity_id
_entity_poly.type
_entity_poly.pdbx_seq_one_letter_code
_entity_poly.pdbx_strand_id
1 'polypeptide(L)'
;MVQINKLLLQIISIVGLSALVSSSDMSCSEIKELTNQFFEEPVSSTMVCLSFYSSHAWNMYQINDEGFGLWNLNKDFCYTLCKDFCSSEKDLLNPKVNAQCAELVYLQYGYRYWGGFLEKCKDWKECATRDPKEQNEDSWPREDSWPREDSWPREDSWPREDSWPEEK
;
A
#
# COMPACT_ATOMS: atom_id res chain seq x y z
N MET A 1 52.46 46.97 30.96
CA MET A 1 52.35 47.61 29.63
C MET A 1 52.32 46.49 28.60
N VAL A 2 51.39 46.27 27.68
CA VAL A 2 50.10 46.83 27.20
C VAL A 2 49.56 45.66 26.33
N GLN A 3 48.42 45.01 26.66
CA GLN A 3 47.10 45.19 26.01
C GLN A 3 47.07 44.82 24.51
N ILE A 4 46.21 43.84 24.12
CA ILE A 4 45.12 43.99 23.13
C ILE A 4 44.68 42.63 22.55
N ASN A 5 43.47 42.25 22.95
CA ASN A 5 42.40 41.54 22.24
C ASN A 5 42.62 41.19 20.76
N LYS A 6 42.41 39.92 20.41
CA LYS A 6 41.75 39.56 19.14
C LYS A 6 40.61 38.58 19.40
N LEU A 7 39.46 39.21 19.64
CA LEU A 7 38.13 38.71 19.34
C LEU A 7 38.12 38.16 17.90
N LEU A 8 37.89 36.86 17.73
CA LEU A 8 37.37 36.32 16.47
C LEU A 8 36.20 35.43 16.85
N LEU A 9 35.00 35.99 16.63
CA LEU A 9 33.73 35.29 16.67
C LEU A 9 33.85 33.98 15.89
N GLN A 10 33.78 32.85 16.58
CA GLN A 10 33.40 31.62 15.91
C GLN A 10 31.90 31.67 15.66
N ILE A 11 31.56 31.69 14.38
CA ILE A 11 30.22 31.58 13.84
C ILE A 11 29.61 30.28 14.40
N ILE A 12 28.68 30.42 15.33
CA ILE A 12 27.85 29.32 15.80
C ILE A 12 27.03 28.88 14.59
N SER A 13 27.43 27.77 13.99
CA SER A 13 26.67 27.11 12.94
C SER A 13 25.35 26.66 13.56
N ILE A 14 24.27 27.27 13.08
CA ILE A 14 22.91 26.87 13.40
C ILE A 14 22.77 25.42 12.91
N VAL A 15 22.81 24.48 13.85
CA VAL A 15 22.39 23.10 13.59
C VAL A 15 20.89 23.18 13.34
N GLY A 16 20.52 23.26 12.06
CA GLY A 16 19.15 23.07 11.62
C GLY A 16 18.72 21.67 12.00
N LEU A 17 17.94 21.57 13.07
CA LEU A 17 17.25 20.33 13.45
C LEU A 17 16.11 20.14 12.43
N SER A 18 16.44 19.66 11.24
CA SER A 18 15.44 19.14 10.31
C SER A 18 14.86 17.88 10.94
N ALA A 19 13.65 17.97 11.47
CA ALA A 19 12.89 16.79 11.85
C ALA A 19 12.76 15.90 10.60
N LEU A 20 13.47 14.77 10.60
CA LEU A 20 13.31 13.73 9.59
C LEU A 20 11.91 13.15 9.80
N VAL A 21 10.96 13.62 8.99
CA VAL A 21 9.69 12.93 8.84
C VAL A 21 10.01 11.66 8.04
N SER A 22 10.21 10.54 8.74
CA SER A 22 10.37 9.24 8.11
C SER A 22 9.04 8.86 7.46
N SER A 23 8.95 9.00 6.13
CA SER A 23 7.88 8.41 5.35
C SER A 23 7.90 6.88 5.54
N SER A 24 6.74 6.27 5.77
CA SER A 24 6.58 4.81 5.77
C SER A 24 6.76 4.20 4.38
N ASP A 25 6.65 5.03 3.35
CA ASP A 25 6.61 4.61 1.96
C ASP A 25 7.98 4.86 1.32
N MET A 26 8.51 3.86 0.64
CA MET A 26 9.72 3.99 -0.16
C MET A 26 9.43 4.73 -1.46
N SER A 27 10.39 5.52 -1.93
CA SER A 27 10.34 6.10 -3.28
C SER A 27 10.64 5.06 -4.36
N CYS A 28 10.28 5.40 -5.60
CA CYS A 28 10.60 4.62 -6.79
C CYS A 28 12.10 4.29 -6.93
N SER A 29 12.97 5.26 -6.67
CA SER A 29 14.41 5.06 -6.78
C SER A 29 14.91 4.09 -5.70
N GLU A 30 14.42 4.24 -4.47
CA GLU A 30 14.84 3.41 -3.34
C GLU A 30 14.39 1.96 -3.54
N ILE A 31 13.15 1.72 -4.00
CA ILE A 31 12.67 0.35 -4.22
C ILE A 31 13.38 -0.31 -5.41
N LYS A 32 13.71 0.45 -6.47
CA LYS A 32 14.51 -0.06 -7.60
C LYS A 32 15.91 -0.43 -7.14
N GLU A 33 16.56 0.44 -6.38
CA GLU A 33 17.90 0.17 -5.83
C GLU A 33 17.90 -1.03 -4.89
N LEU A 34 16.89 -1.14 -4.02
CA LEU A 34 16.72 -2.29 -3.14
C LEU A 34 16.53 -3.58 -3.94
N THR A 35 15.61 -3.57 -4.91
CA THR A 35 15.27 -4.76 -5.69
C THR A 35 16.45 -5.24 -6.54
N ASN A 36 17.20 -4.32 -7.15
CA ASN A 36 18.38 -4.64 -7.96
C ASN A 36 19.55 -5.22 -7.15
N GLN A 37 19.52 -5.17 -5.81
CA GLN A 37 20.51 -5.85 -4.97
C GLN A 37 20.26 -7.37 -4.88
N PHE A 38 19.02 -7.82 -5.10
CA PHE A 38 18.59 -9.21 -4.86
C PHE A 38 18.03 -9.90 -6.11
N PHE A 39 17.63 -9.14 -7.14
CA PHE A 39 17.02 -9.67 -8.34
C PHE A 39 17.73 -9.13 -9.58
N GLU A 40 18.01 -10.01 -10.53
CA GLU A 40 18.53 -9.63 -11.85
C GLU A 40 17.40 -9.23 -12.81
N GLU A 41 17.69 -8.40 -13.81
CA GLU A 41 16.72 -8.12 -14.89
C GLU A 41 16.46 -9.40 -15.73
N PRO A 42 15.21 -9.64 -16.19
CA PRO A 42 14.01 -8.78 -16.08
C PRO A 42 13.19 -8.98 -14.79
N VAL A 43 13.67 -9.82 -13.87
CA VAL A 43 12.93 -10.20 -12.65
C VAL A 43 12.78 -9.00 -11.72
N SER A 44 13.83 -8.19 -11.56
CA SER A 44 13.82 -6.99 -10.72
C SER A 44 12.69 -6.03 -11.08
N SER A 45 12.49 -5.72 -12.36
CA SER A 45 11.40 -4.84 -12.81
C SER A 45 10.01 -5.38 -12.41
N THR A 46 9.80 -6.69 -12.55
CA THR A 46 8.55 -7.35 -12.14
C THR A 46 8.40 -7.31 -10.61
N MET A 47 9.48 -7.52 -9.86
CA MET A 47 9.47 -7.49 -8.39
C MET A 47 9.19 -6.09 -7.84
N VAL A 48 9.61 -5.02 -8.52
CA VAL A 48 9.23 -3.63 -8.18
C VAL A 48 7.72 -3.42 -8.34
N CYS A 49 7.12 -3.94 -9.41
CA CYS A 49 5.67 -3.88 -9.62
C CYS A 49 4.91 -4.70 -8.56
N LEU A 50 5.36 -5.93 -8.29
CA LEU A 50 4.73 -6.80 -7.32
C LEU A 50 4.74 -6.17 -5.92
N SER A 51 5.83 -5.54 -5.49
CA SER A 51 5.84 -4.84 -4.21
C SER A 51 4.90 -3.64 -4.17
N PHE A 52 4.73 -2.93 -5.29
CA PHE A 52 3.80 -1.80 -5.35
C PHE A 52 2.36 -2.26 -5.02
N TYR A 53 1.90 -3.32 -5.66
CA TYR A 53 0.55 -3.83 -5.44
C TYR A 53 0.40 -4.63 -4.14
N SER A 54 1.45 -5.35 -3.72
CA SER A 54 1.39 -6.17 -2.51
C SER A 54 1.37 -5.34 -1.22
N SER A 55 2.00 -4.16 -1.23
CA SER A 55 2.13 -3.31 -0.05
C SER A 55 1.50 -1.92 -0.20
N HIS A 56 0.54 -1.75 -1.12
CA HIS A 56 -0.16 -0.48 -1.34
C HIS A 56 0.78 0.74 -1.51
N ALA A 57 1.58 0.69 -2.58
CA ALA A 57 2.59 1.68 -2.95
C ALA A 57 3.82 1.70 -2.02
N TRP A 58 4.48 0.54 -1.90
CA TRP A 58 5.78 0.39 -1.22
C TRP A 58 5.82 0.83 0.25
N ASN A 59 4.69 0.68 0.96
CA ASN A 59 4.66 0.78 2.41
C ASN A 59 5.43 -0.39 3.04
N MET A 60 6.59 -0.12 3.63
CA MET A 60 7.43 -1.15 4.26
C MET A 60 6.83 -1.71 5.56
N TYR A 61 5.87 -1.01 6.14
CA TYR A 61 5.17 -1.41 7.37
C TYR A 61 3.82 -2.06 7.09
N GLN A 62 3.57 -2.51 5.86
CA GLN A 62 2.36 -3.25 5.52
C GLN A 62 2.27 -4.52 6.38
N ILE A 63 1.13 -4.70 7.04
CA ILE A 63 0.76 -5.89 7.78
C ILE A 63 -0.71 -6.16 7.51
N ASN A 64 -1.04 -7.39 7.14
CA ASN A 64 -2.41 -7.88 7.07
C ASN A 64 -2.43 -9.36 7.49
N ASP A 65 -3.59 -10.02 7.39
CA ASP A 65 -3.72 -11.43 7.74
C ASP A 65 -2.96 -12.36 6.78
N GLU A 66 -2.53 -11.86 5.62
CA GLU A 66 -1.85 -12.63 4.57
C GLU A 66 -0.32 -12.53 4.64
N GLY A 67 0.23 -11.42 5.13
CA GLY A 67 1.68 -11.23 5.15
C GLY A 67 2.20 -9.88 5.65
N PHE A 68 3.51 -9.72 5.45
CA PHE A 68 4.34 -8.66 6.01
C PHE A 68 5.20 -7.96 4.95
N GLY A 69 5.31 -6.65 5.08
CA GLY A 69 6.26 -5.80 4.37
C GLY A 69 5.96 -5.63 2.87
N LEU A 70 6.99 -5.24 2.14
CA LEU A 70 6.91 -4.82 0.72
C LEU A 70 6.33 -5.89 -0.21
N TRP A 71 6.67 -7.17 -0.01
CA TRP A 71 6.20 -8.26 -0.87
C TRP A 71 5.10 -9.12 -0.23
N ASN A 72 4.43 -8.63 0.82
CA ASN A 72 3.36 -9.31 1.55
C ASN A 72 3.73 -10.79 1.87
N LEU A 73 4.87 -10.98 2.52
CA LEU A 73 5.43 -12.31 2.77
C LEU A 73 4.73 -12.99 3.95
N ASN A 74 4.39 -14.27 3.80
CA ASN A 74 3.84 -15.07 4.88
C ASN A 74 4.82 -15.15 6.06
N LYS A 75 4.34 -14.90 7.28
CA LYS A 75 5.15 -14.91 8.51
C LYS A 75 5.92 -16.21 8.74
N ASP A 76 5.38 -17.35 8.32
CA ASP A 76 5.99 -18.66 8.53
C ASP A 76 7.29 -18.82 7.72
N PHE A 77 7.48 -18.02 6.67
CA PHE A 77 8.75 -18.00 5.93
C PHE A 77 9.92 -17.54 6.79
N CYS A 78 9.69 -16.68 7.78
CA CYS A 78 10.75 -16.28 8.70
C CYS A 78 11.34 -17.49 9.44
N TYR A 79 10.52 -18.48 9.79
CA TYR A 79 10.92 -19.65 10.56
C TYR A 79 11.28 -20.87 9.69
N THR A 80 10.98 -20.82 8.40
CA THR A 80 11.19 -21.95 7.48
C THR A 80 12.25 -21.62 6.43
N LEU A 81 11.94 -20.69 5.53
CA LEU A 81 12.75 -20.38 4.35
C LEU A 81 13.85 -19.36 4.63
N CYS A 82 13.56 -18.34 5.44
CA CYS A 82 14.41 -17.17 5.69
C CYS A 82 15.10 -17.20 7.07
N LYS A 83 15.08 -18.36 7.73
CA LYS A 83 15.52 -18.56 9.13
C LYS A 83 16.97 -18.16 9.42
N ASP A 84 17.81 -18.10 8.40
CA ASP A 84 19.24 -17.80 8.56
C ASP A 84 19.48 -16.31 8.83
N PHE A 85 18.52 -15.44 8.48
CA PHE A 85 18.61 -13.99 8.65
C PHE A 85 17.31 -13.33 9.16
N CYS A 86 16.24 -14.09 9.31
CA CYS A 86 14.97 -13.67 9.89
C CYS A 86 14.74 -14.42 11.21
N SER A 87 14.67 -13.69 12.32
CA SER A 87 14.48 -14.26 13.67
C SER A 87 13.04 -14.11 14.17
N SER A 88 12.32 -13.10 13.68
CA SER A 88 10.91 -12.88 13.99
C SER A 88 10.13 -12.37 12.78
N GLU A 89 8.82 -12.61 12.74
CA GLU A 89 7.93 -12.08 11.70
C GLU A 89 8.04 -10.55 11.53
N LYS A 90 8.38 -9.82 12.61
CA LYS A 90 8.60 -8.37 12.55
C LYS A 90 9.85 -7.97 11.77
N ASP A 91 10.81 -8.87 11.63
CA ASP A 91 12.02 -8.61 10.83
C ASP A 91 11.65 -8.48 9.35
N LEU A 92 10.52 -9.08 8.91
CA LEU A 92 9.98 -8.89 7.57
C LEU A 92 9.48 -7.46 7.31
N LEU A 93 9.37 -6.59 8.32
CA LEU A 93 9.10 -5.15 8.13
C LEU A 93 10.37 -4.36 7.79
N ASN A 94 11.56 -4.96 7.93
CA ASN A 94 12.79 -4.37 7.44
C ASN A 94 12.87 -4.60 5.91
N PRO A 95 12.95 -3.54 5.09
CA PRO A 95 12.96 -3.68 3.63
C PRO A 95 14.02 -4.64 3.09
N LYS A 96 15.22 -4.63 3.68
CA LYS A 96 16.34 -5.47 3.25
C LYS A 96 16.09 -6.94 3.57
N VAL A 97 15.62 -7.23 4.79
CA VAL A 97 15.25 -8.60 5.19
C VAL A 97 14.06 -9.10 4.36
N ASN A 98 13.06 -8.25 4.11
CA ASN A 98 11.90 -8.58 3.28
C ASN A 98 12.32 -8.89 1.83
N ALA A 99 13.20 -8.07 1.23
CA ALA A 99 13.71 -8.29 -0.13
C ALA A 99 14.52 -9.58 -0.25
N GLN A 100 15.44 -9.81 0.70
CA GLN A 100 16.23 -11.04 0.74
C GLN A 100 15.35 -12.29 0.95
N CYS A 101 14.30 -12.19 1.75
CA CYS A 101 13.35 -13.29 1.92
C CYS A 101 12.49 -13.49 0.66
N ALA A 102 12.07 -12.40 0.00
CA ALA A 102 11.34 -12.46 -1.26
C ALA A 102 12.15 -13.11 -2.38
N GLU A 103 13.48 -12.93 -2.40
CA GLU A 103 14.37 -13.63 -3.33
C GLU A 103 14.27 -15.16 -3.14
N LEU A 104 14.38 -15.64 -1.89
CA LEU A 104 14.25 -17.07 -1.62
C LEU A 104 12.86 -17.61 -1.95
N VAL A 105 11.80 -16.85 -1.67
CA VAL A 105 10.42 -17.20 -2.05
C VAL A 105 10.30 -17.30 -3.57
N TYR A 106 10.87 -16.35 -4.31
CA TYR A 106 10.90 -16.39 -5.76
C TYR A 106 11.68 -17.59 -6.30
N LEU A 107 12.86 -17.89 -5.75
CA LEU A 107 13.64 -19.06 -6.15
C LEU A 107 12.90 -20.38 -5.91
N GLN A 108 12.09 -20.45 -4.84
CA GLN A 108 11.35 -21.65 -4.47
C GLN A 108 10.02 -21.81 -5.22
N TYR A 109 9.25 -20.73 -5.39
CA TYR A 109 7.87 -20.78 -5.87
C TYR A 109 7.65 -20.01 -7.19
N GLY A 110 8.62 -19.21 -7.61
CA GLY A 110 8.51 -18.28 -8.73
C GLY A 110 7.40 -17.24 -8.50
N TYR A 111 6.89 -16.68 -9.59
CA TYR A 111 5.79 -15.71 -9.54
C TYR A 111 4.45 -16.29 -9.06
N ARG A 112 4.33 -17.61 -8.90
CA ARG A 112 3.07 -18.24 -8.45
C ARG A 112 2.69 -17.82 -7.04
N TYR A 113 3.65 -17.45 -6.21
CA TYR A 113 3.37 -16.92 -4.87
C TYR A 113 2.58 -15.61 -4.94
N TRP A 114 2.89 -14.74 -5.90
CA TRP A 114 2.21 -13.45 -6.11
C TRP A 114 1.16 -13.50 -7.25
N GLY A 115 0.55 -14.67 -7.49
CA GLY A 115 -0.26 -14.93 -8.68
C GLY A 115 -1.37 -13.90 -8.94
N GLY A 116 -2.00 -13.35 -7.88
CA GLY A 116 -3.05 -12.33 -8.00
C GLY A 116 -2.59 -10.98 -8.57
N PHE A 117 -1.28 -10.69 -8.53
CA PHE A 117 -0.72 -9.41 -8.95
C PHE A 117 0.02 -9.47 -10.28
N LEU A 118 0.38 -10.66 -10.75
CA LEU A 118 1.21 -10.80 -11.96
C LEU A 118 0.55 -10.21 -13.21
N GLU A 119 -0.77 -10.36 -13.34
CA GLU A 119 -1.55 -9.77 -14.44
C GLU A 119 -1.45 -8.24 -14.46
N LYS A 120 -1.42 -7.59 -13.28
CA LYS A 120 -1.26 -6.14 -13.16
C LYS A 120 0.12 -5.65 -13.57
N CYS A 121 1.11 -6.55 -13.60
CA CYS A 121 2.51 -6.22 -13.91
C CYS A 121 2.91 -6.43 -15.37
N LYS A 122 2.03 -6.96 -16.23
CA LYS A 122 2.37 -7.27 -17.64
C LYS A 122 2.81 -6.05 -18.45
N ASP A 123 2.16 -4.92 -18.23
CA ASP A 123 2.43 -3.65 -18.92
C ASP A 123 3.09 -2.62 -18.01
N TRP A 124 3.71 -3.06 -16.91
CA TRP A 124 4.41 -2.17 -16.00
C TRP A 124 5.66 -1.60 -16.66
N LYS A 125 5.63 -0.31 -17.01
CA LYS A 125 6.73 0.34 -17.74
C LYS A 125 7.69 1.09 -16.82
N GLU A 126 7.21 1.57 -15.68
CA GLU A 126 8.01 2.23 -14.66
C GLU A 126 7.16 2.47 -13.42
N CYS A 127 7.83 2.92 -12.36
CA CYS A 127 7.21 3.28 -11.10
C CYS A 127 5.92 4.08 -11.29
N ALA A 128 4.79 3.46 -10.95
CA ALA A 128 3.54 4.18 -10.85
C ALA A 128 3.71 5.26 -9.76
N THR A 129 3.59 6.52 -10.14
CA THR A 129 3.18 7.54 -9.18
C THR A 129 1.78 7.13 -8.73
N ARG A 130 1.49 7.08 -7.41
CA ARG A 130 0.11 6.88 -6.91
C ARG A 130 -0.84 7.71 -7.77
N ASP A 131 -1.64 7.06 -8.62
CA ASP A 131 -2.57 7.78 -9.48
C ASP A 131 -3.62 8.39 -8.54
N PRO A 132 -3.86 9.71 -8.55
CA PRO A 132 -4.88 10.31 -7.68
C PRO A 132 -6.26 9.68 -7.83
N LYS A 133 -6.53 8.97 -8.94
CA LYS A 133 -7.77 8.23 -9.14
C LYS A 133 -7.94 7.03 -8.20
N GLU A 134 -6.87 6.38 -7.76
CA GLU A 134 -6.95 5.20 -6.87
C GLU A 134 -7.29 5.61 -5.41
N GLN A 135 -7.07 6.87 -5.03
CA GLN A 135 -7.59 7.43 -3.77
C GLN A 135 -9.10 7.69 -3.78
N ASN A 136 -9.74 7.62 -4.95
CA ASN A 136 -11.16 7.90 -5.10
C ASN A 136 -12.02 6.63 -5.16
N GLU A 137 -11.44 5.43 -5.17
CA GLU A 137 -12.21 4.17 -5.27
C GLU A 137 -12.82 3.72 -3.94
N ASP A 138 -12.47 4.33 -2.80
CA ASP A 138 -13.28 4.27 -1.57
C ASP A 138 -14.54 5.16 -1.65
N SER A 139 -14.66 5.98 -2.70
CA SER A 139 -15.92 6.62 -3.06
C SER A 139 -16.56 5.79 -4.17
N TRP A 140 -17.42 4.86 -3.77
CA TRP A 140 -18.48 4.32 -4.63
C TRP A 140 -18.99 5.42 -5.57
N PRO A 141 -19.22 5.15 -6.88
CA PRO A 141 -19.92 6.12 -7.68
C PRO A 141 -21.27 6.33 -7.00
N ARG A 142 -21.53 7.55 -6.50
CA ARG A 142 -22.91 7.99 -6.36
C ARG A 142 -23.47 7.88 -7.77
N GLU A 143 -24.32 6.89 -7.98
CA GLU A 143 -25.10 6.76 -9.19
C GLU A 143 -25.84 8.08 -9.41
N ASP A 144 -25.26 8.93 -10.25
CA ASP A 144 -26.01 9.98 -10.88
C ASP A 144 -26.96 9.31 -11.88
N SER A 145 -28.23 9.66 -11.74
CA SER A 145 -29.27 9.55 -12.77
C SER A 145 -30.06 8.24 -12.81
N TRP A 146 -30.89 8.01 -11.79
CA TRP A 146 -32.23 7.48 -12.10
C TRP A 146 -32.94 8.51 -12.99
N PRO A 147 -33.38 8.18 -14.21
CA PRO A 147 -34.29 9.06 -14.93
C PRO A 147 -35.55 9.22 -14.06
N ARG A 148 -36.00 10.47 -13.86
CA ARG A 148 -37.35 10.72 -13.38
C ARG A 148 -38.30 10.18 -14.44
N GLU A 149 -38.74 8.93 -14.27
CA GLU A 149 -39.88 8.44 -15.02
C GLU A 149 -41.14 9.10 -14.49
N ASP A 150 -41.83 9.71 -15.45
CA ASP A 150 -43.08 10.41 -15.33
C ASP A 150 -44.22 9.50 -14.84
N SER A 151 -45.13 10.13 -14.10
CA SER A 151 -46.58 9.84 -14.15
C SER A 151 -47.06 8.47 -13.63
N TRP A 152 -47.22 8.35 -12.33
CA TRP A 152 -48.29 7.50 -11.80
C TRP A 152 -49.63 8.26 -11.89
N PRO A 153 -50.68 7.73 -12.53
CA PRO A 153 -51.99 8.34 -12.45
C PRO A 153 -52.49 8.24 -11.00
N ARG A 154 -53.15 9.31 -10.53
CA ARG A 154 -53.99 9.24 -9.33
C ARG A 154 -55.06 8.21 -9.60
N GLU A 155 -54.96 7.04 -8.99
CA GLU A 155 -56.09 6.14 -8.88
C GLU A 155 -56.94 6.52 -7.67
N ASP A 156 -58.20 6.72 -8.01
CA ASP A 156 -59.29 7.16 -7.19
C ASP A 156 -59.72 6.11 -6.16
N SER A 157 -60.22 6.63 -5.04
CA SER A 157 -61.37 6.08 -4.31
C SER A 157 -61.30 4.65 -3.75
N TRP A 158 -60.85 4.54 -2.50
CA TRP A 158 -61.39 3.51 -1.61
C TRP A 158 -62.72 4.02 -1.02
N PRO A 159 -63.85 3.32 -1.21
CA PRO A 159 -65.08 3.67 -0.51
C PRO A 159 -64.95 3.33 0.97
N ARG A 160 -65.46 4.24 1.82
CA ARG A 160 -65.81 3.93 3.20
C ARG A 160 -66.93 2.89 3.18
N GLU A 161 -66.69 1.73 3.78
CA GLU A 161 -67.77 0.85 4.23
C GLU A 161 -67.85 0.93 5.75
N ASP A 162 -68.70 1.84 6.22
CA ASP A 162 -69.39 1.66 7.49
C ASP A 162 -70.52 0.66 7.26
N SER A 163 -70.65 -0.39 8.10
CA SER A 163 -71.89 -0.83 8.76
C SER A 163 -71.86 -2.32 9.15
N TRP A 164 -71.92 -2.58 10.45
CA TRP A 164 -72.39 -3.83 11.08
C TRP A 164 -73.84 -4.16 10.67
N PRO A 165 -74.33 -5.42 10.78
CA PRO A 165 -74.93 -5.89 12.04
C PRO A 165 -74.71 -7.37 12.42
N GLU A 166 -75.20 -7.62 13.63
CA GLU A 166 -75.28 -8.78 14.53
C GLU A 166 -75.76 -10.17 14.02
N GLU A 167 -75.46 -11.13 14.91
CA GLU A 167 -76.22 -12.33 15.32
C GLU A 167 -76.19 -13.62 14.49
N LYS A 168 -75.78 -14.70 15.16
CA LYS A 168 -76.64 -15.84 15.52
C LYS A 168 -76.26 -16.41 16.89
#